data_AF-A0A645GNV8-F1
#
_entry.id   AF-A0A645GNV8-F1
#
_cell.length_a   1.000
_cell.length_b   1.000
_cell.length_c   1.000
_cell.angle_alpha   90.00
_cell.angle_beta   90.00
_cell.angle_gamma   90.00
#
_symmetry.space_group_name_H-M   'P 1'
#
loop_
_entity.id
_entity.type
_entity.pdbx_description
1 polymer ?
#
loop_
_entity_poly.entity_id
_entity_poly.type
_entity_poly.pdbx_seq_one_letter_code
_entity_poly.pdbx_strand_id
1 'polypeptide(L)'
;MTYILMNSGAATGTDSMLIVMAKTAASAAGKGWYFVAPLVGILGSFVSGSATVSDIMFGALQFSAAQEVGLPVIAILSLQTIGAAAGNMICVHNVVSVLTTVGLVGKEGKIIKNNIKICISYGIISALCAIILLKTVFPNMF
;
A
#
# COMPACT_ATOMS: atom_id res chain seq x y z
N MET A 1 9.43 -12.21 8.49
CA MET A 1 8.00 -12.26 8.87
C MET A 1 7.11 -12.50 7.65
N THR A 2 7.23 -11.70 6.58
CA THR A 2 6.44 -11.88 5.34
C THR A 2 6.76 -13.16 4.58
N TYR A 3 8.02 -13.60 4.58
CA TYR A 3 8.41 -14.91 4.05
C TYR A 3 7.74 -16.08 4.81
N ILE A 4 7.54 -15.93 6.13
CA ILE A 4 6.86 -16.91 6.96
C ILE A 4 5.35 -16.90 6.66
N LEU A 5 4.75 -15.71 6.55
CA LEU A 5 3.32 -15.59 6.20
C LEU A 5 3.00 -16.12 4.79
N MET A 6 3.92 -15.94 3.85
CA MET A 6 3.79 -16.43 2.47
C MET A 6 4.02 -17.94 2.37
N ASN A 7 4.95 -18.49 3.16
CA ASN A 7 5.27 -19.91 3.18
C ASN A 7 4.49 -20.72 4.23
N SER A 8 3.61 -20.08 5.01
CA SER A 8 2.88 -20.71 6.13
C SER A 8 2.00 -21.87 5.69
N GLY A 9 1.55 -21.89 4.44
CA GLY A 9 0.72 -22.95 3.87
C GLY A 9 1.50 -24.10 3.26
N ALA A 10 2.80 -23.91 2.99
CA ALA A 10 3.63 -24.89 2.28
C ALA A 10 3.86 -26.19 3.09
N ALA A 11 3.78 -26.12 4.42
CA ALA A 11 3.88 -27.29 5.29
C ALA A 11 2.57 -28.11 5.39
N THR A 12 1.43 -27.53 5.02
CA THR A 12 0.09 -28.12 5.21
C THR A 12 -0.65 -28.37 3.89
N GLY A 13 -0.11 -27.91 2.76
CA GLY A 13 -0.75 -28.03 1.44
C GLY A 13 -1.97 -27.11 1.25
N THR A 14 -2.15 -26.14 2.15
CA THR A 14 -3.27 -25.18 2.15
C THR A 14 -2.80 -23.80 1.71
N ASP A 15 -3.72 -22.95 1.27
CA ASP A 15 -3.43 -21.54 0.96
C ASP A 15 -2.74 -20.87 2.17
N SER A 16 -1.72 -20.04 1.91
CA SER A 16 -0.98 -19.37 2.98
C SER A 16 -1.85 -18.32 3.67
N MET A 17 -1.58 -18.06 4.95
CA MET A 17 -2.41 -17.16 5.78
C MET A 17 -2.59 -15.77 5.14
N LEU A 18 -1.56 -15.29 4.46
CA LEU A 18 -1.58 -14.03 3.71
C LEU A 18 -2.51 -14.09 2.49
N ILE A 19 -2.55 -15.23 1.78
CA ILE A 19 -3.41 -15.46 0.61
C ILE A 19 -4.87 -15.58 1.04
N VAL A 20 -5.17 -16.23 2.16
CA VAL A 20 -6.55 -16.33 2.68
C VAL A 20 -7.08 -14.96 3.12
N MET A 21 -6.26 -14.15 3.78
CA MET A 21 -6.62 -12.77 4.11
C MET A 21 -6.78 -11.90 2.86
N ALA A 22 -5.89 -12.07 1.88
CA ALA A 22 -6.00 -11.40 0.60
C ALA A 22 -7.31 -11.78 -0.11
N LYS A 23 -7.63 -13.08 -0.25
CA LYS A 23 -8.88 -13.60 -0.84
C LYS A 23 -10.14 -13.04 -0.19
N THR A 24 -10.18 -13.05 1.14
CA THR A 24 -11.36 -12.59 1.89
C THR A 24 -11.56 -11.09 1.80
N ALA A 25 -10.48 -10.30 1.90
CA ALA A 25 -10.54 -8.85 1.73
C ALA A 25 -10.83 -8.46 0.26
N ALA A 26 -10.22 -9.17 -0.69
CA ALA A 26 -10.39 -9.00 -2.12
C ALA A 26 -11.81 -9.32 -2.58
N SER A 27 -12.39 -10.42 -2.10
CA SER A 27 -13.76 -10.79 -2.46
C SER A 27 -14.79 -9.80 -1.90
N ALA A 28 -14.53 -9.23 -0.71
CA ALA A 28 -15.37 -8.20 -0.12
C ALA A 28 -15.26 -6.85 -0.84
N ALA A 29 -14.06 -6.47 -1.30
CA ALA A 29 -13.81 -5.18 -1.94
C ALA A 29 -14.04 -5.19 -3.47
N GLY A 30 -13.86 -6.34 -4.12
CA GLY A 30 -13.94 -6.50 -5.58
C GLY A 30 -13.13 -5.44 -6.33
N LYS A 31 -13.75 -4.81 -7.33
CA LYS A 31 -13.15 -3.70 -8.11
C LYS A 31 -12.77 -2.47 -7.26
N GLY A 32 -13.22 -2.38 -6.00
CA GLY A 32 -12.80 -1.36 -5.04
C GLY A 32 -11.34 -1.51 -4.57
N TRP A 33 -10.66 -2.61 -4.90
CA TRP A 33 -9.26 -2.84 -4.49
C TRP A 33 -8.28 -1.76 -4.95
N TYR A 34 -8.58 -1.03 -6.03
CA TYR A 34 -7.78 0.13 -6.47
C TYR A 34 -7.64 1.22 -5.39
N PHE A 35 -8.64 1.37 -4.51
CA PHE A 35 -8.57 2.33 -3.39
C PHE A 35 -7.90 1.73 -2.15
N VAL A 36 -7.97 0.41 -1.99
CA VAL A 36 -7.36 -0.32 -0.87
C VAL A 36 -5.85 -0.45 -1.08
N ALA A 37 -5.40 -0.70 -2.31
CA ALA A 37 -3.99 -0.87 -2.65
C ALA A 37 -3.07 0.26 -2.15
N PRO A 38 -3.33 1.55 -2.43
CA PRO A 38 -2.49 2.64 -1.93
C PRO A 38 -2.60 2.81 -0.41
N LEU A 39 -3.73 2.48 0.22
CA LEU A 39 -3.87 2.54 1.69
C LEU A 39 -2.99 1.51 2.40
N VAL A 40 -2.90 0.29 1.86
CA VAL A 40 -1.99 -0.74 2.39
C VAL A 40 -0.54 -0.28 2.26
N GLY A 41 -0.18 0.35 1.14
CA GLY A 41 1.14 0.98 0.95
C GLY A 41 1.44 2.07 1.98
N ILE A 42 0.48 2.97 2.21
CA ILE A 42 0.57 4.04 3.21
C ILE A 42 0.80 3.45 4.61
N LEU A 43 0.03 2.43 4.99
CA LEU A 43 0.15 1.79 6.30
C LEU A 43 1.51 1.10 6.49
N GLY A 44 1.97 0.36 5.48
CA GLY A 44 3.25 -0.33 5.57
C GLY A 44 4.43 0.63 5.68
N SER A 45 4.41 1.74 4.94
CA SER A 45 5.44 2.76 5.01
C SER A 45 5.29 3.65 6.26
N PHE A 46 4.08 3.88 6.77
CA PHE A 46 3.90 4.60 8.04
C PHE A 46 4.57 3.86 9.21
N VAL A 47 4.40 2.52 9.27
CA VAL A 47 4.98 1.67 10.32
C VAL A 47 6.47 1.43 10.11
N SER A 48 6.90 1.14 8.88
CA SER A 48 8.30 0.82 8.60
C SER A 48 9.19 2.04 8.34
N GLY A 49 8.61 3.17 7.91
CA GLY A 49 9.28 4.38 7.41
C GLY A 49 10.22 4.21 6.23
N SER A 50 10.06 3.13 5.47
CA SER A 50 10.73 2.93 4.20
C SER A 50 9.74 2.40 3.18
N ALA A 51 9.77 2.98 1.97
CA ALA A 51 8.93 2.52 0.87
C ALA A 51 9.35 1.11 0.44
N THR A 52 10.66 0.85 0.37
CA THR A 52 11.21 -0.45 -0.01
C THR A 52 10.77 -1.56 0.94
N VAL A 53 10.79 -1.29 2.24
CA VAL A 53 10.39 -2.30 3.23
C VAL A 53 8.87 -2.53 3.15
N SER A 54 8.08 -1.48 2.98
CA SER A 54 6.62 -1.62 2.75
C SER A 54 6.31 -2.49 1.53
N ASP A 55 7.00 -2.26 0.42
CA ASP A 55 6.79 -2.99 -0.83
C ASP A 55 7.23 -4.46 -0.72
N ILE A 56 8.33 -4.75 -0.03
CA ILE A 56 8.73 -6.14 0.26
C ILE A 56 7.74 -6.82 1.22
N MET A 57 7.17 -6.07 2.17
CA MET A 57 6.23 -6.62 3.14
C MET A 57 4.87 -6.95 2.51
N PHE A 58 4.31 -6.04 1.73
CA PHE A 58 2.94 -6.15 1.23
C PHE A 58 2.85 -6.47 -0.27
N GLY A 59 3.96 -6.47 -1.01
CA GLY A 59 3.96 -6.77 -2.44
C GLY A 59 3.38 -8.15 -2.77
N ALA A 60 3.74 -9.19 -2.01
CA ALA A 60 3.17 -10.52 -2.17
C ALA A 60 1.66 -10.59 -1.88
N LEU A 61 1.20 -9.81 -0.89
CA LEU A 61 -0.23 -9.68 -0.56
C LEU A 61 -0.98 -9.04 -1.74
N GLN A 62 -0.45 -7.93 -2.26
CA GLN A 62 -1.04 -7.19 -3.37
C GLN A 62 -1.04 -7.99 -4.67
N PHE A 63 0.03 -8.73 -4.93
CA PHE A 63 0.12 -9.64 -6.07
C PHE A 63 -0.96 -10.71 -6.02
N SER A 64 -1.12 -11.38 -4.87
CA SER A 64 -2.12 -12.42 -4.68
C SER A 64 -3.54 -11.84 -4.75
N ALA A 65 -3.78 -10.71 -4.09
CA ALA A 65 -5.08 -10.03 -4.12
C ALA A 65 -5.47 -9.60 -5.55
N ALA A 66 -4.53 -9.10 -6.35
CA ALA A 66 -4.80 -8.72 -7.73
C ALA A 66 -5.20 -9.93 -8.59
N GLN A 67 -4.54 -11.08 -8.44
CA GLN A 67 -4.90 -12.30 -9.16
C GLN A 67 -6.30 -12.79 -8.78
N GLU A 68 -6.64 -12.76 -7.49
CA GLU A 68 -7.93 -13.25 -6.99
C GLU A 68 -9.12 -12.39 -7.46
N VAL A 69 -8.95 -11.06 -7.54
CA VAL A 69 -9.99 -10.17 -8.07
C VAL A 69 -10.01 -10.15 -9.61
N GLY A 70 -8.99 -10.70 -10.27
CA GLY A 70 -8.81 -10.56 -11.72
C GLY A 70 -8.46 -9.14 -12.14
N LEU A 71 -7.73 -8.40 -11.29
CA LEU A 71 -7.23 -7.06 -11.59
C LEU A 71 -5.79 -7.13 -12.15
N PRO A 72 -5.39 -6.16 -12.98
CA PRO A 72 -4.03 -6.08 -13.49
C PRO A 72 -3.02 -5.90 -12.35
N VAL A 73 -2.20 -6.94 -12.15
CA VAL A 73 -1.17 -7.03 -11.11
C VAL A 73 -0.22 -5.82 -11.15
N ILE A 74 0.20 -5.40 -12.35
CA ILE A 74 1.11 -4.25 -12.53
C ILE A 74 0.52 -2.97 -11.94
N ALA A 75 -0.79 -2.74 -12.11
CA ALA A 75 -1.44 -1.53 -11.65
C ALA A 75 -1.59 -1.52 -10.12
N ILE A 76 -1.95 -2.67 -9.55
CA ILE A 76 -2.09 -2.82 -8.09
C ILE A 76 -0.74 -2.69 -7.38
N LEU A 77 0.33 -3.30 -7.91
CA LEU A 77 1.68 -3.14 -7.36
C LEU A 77 2.20 -1.70 -7.50
N SER A 78 1.89 -1.04 -8.62
CA SER A 78 2.25 0.37 -8.80
C SER A 78 1.53 1.27 -7.79
N LEU A 79 0.24 1.03 -7.54
CA LEU A 79 -0.54 1.74 -6.52
C LEU A 79 0.01 1.52 -5.10
N GLN A 80 0.46 0.30 -4.80
CA GLN A 80 1.12 -0.02 -3.54
C GLN A 80 2.38 0.84 -3.34
N THR A 81 3.27 0.91 -4.34
CA THR A 81 4.49 1.74 -4.26
C THR A 81 4.18 3.22 -4.15
N ILE A 82 3.16 3.72 -4.87
CA ILE A 82 2.71 5.13 -4.75
C ILE A 82 2.17 5.40 -3.33
N GLY A 83 1.39 4.47 -2.77
CA GLY A 83 0.94 4.53 -1.38
C GLY A 83 2.10 4.51 -0.39
N ALA A 84 3.12 3.67 -0.64
CA ALA A 84 4.31 3.60 0.19
C ALA A 84 5.11 4.92 0.17
N ALA A 85 5.21 5.59 -0.98
CA ALA A 85 5.79 6.94 -1.04
C ALA A 85 4.99 7.95 -0.20
N ALA A 86 3.66 7.86 -0.23
CA ALA A 86 2.79 8.74 0.56
C ALA A 86 2.88 8.49 2.07
N GLY A 87 3.01 7.23 2.49
CA GLY A 87 3.18 6.85 3.90
C GLY A 87 4.47 7.41 4.52
N ASN A 88 5.54 7.54 3.73
CA ASN A 88 6.82 8.05 4.23
C ASN A 88 6.71 9.49 4.73
N MET A 89 5.76 10.29 4.20
CA MET A 89 5.51 11.67 4.61
C MET A 89 4.94 11.81 6.03
N ILE A 90 4.30 10.76 6.54
CA ILE A 90 3.65 10.75 7.86
C ILE A 90 4.36 9.85 8.87
N CYS A 91 5.40 9.13 8.45
CA CYS A 91 6.15 8.26 9.33
C CYS A 91 6.82 9.04 10.48
N VAL A 92 6.61 8.59 11.72
CA VAL A 92 6.99 9.32 12.93
C VAL A 92 8.49 9.55 12.99
N HIS A 93 9.33 8.53 12.74
CA HIS A 93 10.79 8.71 12.84
C HIS A 93 11.34 9.59 11.71
N ASN A 94 10.74 9.57 10.51
CA ASN A 94 11.11 10.47 9.43
C ASN A 94 10.79 11.93 9.79
N VAL A 95 9.59 12.19 10.31
CA VAL A 95 9.17 13.54 10.71
C VAL A 95 9.99 14.05 11.89
N VAL A 96 10.24 13.21 12.90
CA VAL A 96 11.09 13.56 14.05
C VAL A 96 12.51 13.90 13.58
N SER A 97 13.09 13.10 12.68
CA SER A 97 14.44 13.36 12.15
C SER A 97 14.55 14.66 11.35
N VAL A 98 13.48 15.09 10.67
CA VAL A 98 13.48 16.37 9.96
C VAL A 98 13.31 17.53 10.95
N LEU A 99 12.45 17.38 11.95
CA LEU A 99 12.19 18.44 12.93
C LEU A 99 13.41 18.76 13.81
N THR A 100 14.25 17.77 14.10
CA THR A 100 15.51 17.98 14.82
C THR A 100 16.52 18.78 14.00
N THR A 101 16.58 18.61 12.68
CA THR A 101 17.54 19.35 11.83
C THR A 101 17.14 20.81 11.60
N VAL A 102 15.83 21.10 11.56
CA VAL A 102 15.32 22.47 11.38
C VAL A 102 15.03 23.20 12.70
N GLY A 103 15.31 22.57 13.85
CA GLY A 103 15.10 23.18 15.17
C GLY A 103 13.63 23.33 15.59
N LEU A 104 12.72 22.53 15.03
CA LEU A 104 11.28 22.56 15.30
C LEU A 104 10.82 21.38 16.18
N VAL A 105 11.59 21.06 17.22
CA VAL A 105 11.30 19.98 18.17
C VAL A 105 9.96 20.23 18.90
N GLY A 106 9.15 19.19 19.08
CA GLY A 106 7.85 19.29 19.76
C GLY A 106 6.68 19.71 18.85
N LYS A 107 6.91 19.85 17.54
CA LYS A 107 5.87 20.16 16.53
C LYS A 107 5.52 18.96 15.62
N GLU A 108 5.90 17.74 16.00
CA GLU A 108 5.69 16.49 15.26
C GLU A 108 4.20 16.30 14.92
N GLY A 109 3.35 16.41 15.95
CA GLY A 109 1.91 16.22 15.80
C GLY A 109 1.27 17.24 14.85
N LYS A 110 1.79 18.47 14.80
CA LYS A 110 1.27 19.51 13.89
C LYS A 110 1.62 19.20 12.44
N ILE A 111 2.84 18.72 12.18
CA ILE A 111 3.27 18.32 10.83
C ILE A 111 2.54 17.06 10.38
N ILE A 112 2.48 16.02 11.22
CA ILE A 112 1.77 14.76 10.89
C ILE A 112 0.29 15.04 10.60
N LYS A 113 -0.38 15.86 11.43
CA LYS A 113 -1.79 16.23 11.21
C LYS A 113 -2.01 17.03 9.93
N ASN A 114 -1.03 17.80 9.46
CA ASN A 114 -1.14 18.49 8.18
C ASN A 114 -0.87 17.53 7.01
N ASN A 115 0.16 16.70 7.14
CA ASN A 115 0.58 15.73 6.12
C ASN A 115 -0.43 14.60 5.92
N ILE A 116 -1.21 14.21 6.93
CA ILE A 116 -2.21 13.14 6.78
C ILE A 116 -3.27 13.48 5.72
N LYS A 117 -3.65 14.76 5.62
CA LYS A 117 -4.60 15.23 4.59
C LYS A 117 -4.01 15.05 3.19
N ILE A 118 -2.75 15.44 3.04
CA ILE A 118 -2.00 15.30 1.79
C ILE A 118 -1.83 13.83 1.45
N CYS A 119 -1.43 13.00 2.41
CA CYS A 119 -1.23 11.56 2.25
C CYS A 119 -2.51 10.85 1.76
N ILE A 120 -3.66 11.11 2.39
CA ILE A 120 -4.94 10.54 1.98
C ILE A 120 -5.34 11.04 0.59
N SER A 121 -5.20 12.35 0.32
CA SER A 121 -5.52 12.90 -1.01
C SER A 121 -4.64 12.27 -2.10
N TYR A 122 -3.38 12.00 -1.80
CA TYR A 122 -2.43 11.38 -2.73
C TYR A 122 -2.83 9.94 -3.06
N GLY A 123 -3.28 9.17 -2.06
CA GLY A 123 -3.80 7.81 -2.26
C GLY A 123 -5.11 7.77 -3.06
N ILE A 124 -6.01 8.73 -2.85
CA ILE A 124 -7.27 8.81 -3.60
C ILE A 124 -7.01 9.22 -5.06
N ILE A 125 -6.15 10.22 -5.27
CA ILE A 125 -5.79 10.70 -6.61
C ILE A 125 -5.10 9.58 -7.40
N SER A 126 -4.17 8.84 -6.77
CA SER A 126 -3.49 7.73 -7.45
C SER A 126 -4.44 6.61 -7.84
N ALA A 127 -5.39 6.25 -6.98
CA ALA A 127 -6.44 5.27 -7.29
C ALA A 127 -7.31 5.72 -8.47
N LEU A 128 -7.74 7.00 -8.47
CA LEU A 128 -8.51 7.56 -9.59
C LEU A 128 -7.70 7.58 -10.89
N CYS A 129 -6.43 8.00 -10.84
CA CYS A 129 -5.53 7.97 -11.99
C CYS A 129 -5.36 6.55 -12.54
N ALA A 130 -5.21 5.54 -11.69
CA ALA A 130 -5.11 4.14 -12.12
C ALA A 130 -6.38 3.67 -12.84
N ILE A 131 -7.56 3.99 -12.30
CA ILE A 131 -8.84 3.65 -12.94
C ILE A 131 -8.97 4.34 -14.31
N ILE A 132 -8.63 5.63 -14.40
CA ILE A 132 -8.68 6.41 -15.64
C ILE A 132 -7.70 5.85 -16.66
N LEU A 133 -6.45 5.59 -16.28
CA LEU A 133 -5.43 5.04 -17.16
C LEU A 133 -5.83 3.68 -17.72
N LEU A 134 -6.32 2.79 -16.86
CA LEU A 134 -6.74 1.45 -17.29
C LEU A 134 -7.94 1.49 -18.24
N LYS A 135 -8.91 2.40 -18.01
CA LYS A 135 -10.06 2.56 -18.91
C LYS A 135 -9.73 3.26 -20.23
N THR A 136 -8.76 4.17 -20.25
CA THR A 136 -8.55 5.10 -21.38
C THR A 136 -7.40 4.68 -22.29
N VAL A 137 -6.31 4.17 -21.71
CA VAL A 137 -5.07 3.86 -22.46
C VAL A 137 -4.96 2.37 -22.77
N PHE A 138 -5.51 1.51 -21.91
CA PHE A 138 -5.44 0.05 -22.07
C PHE A 138 -6.83 -0.64 -22.04
N PRO A 139 -7.82 -0.17 -22.83
CA PRO A 139 -9.17 -0.75 -22.80
C PRO A 139 -9.24 -2.23 -23.25
N ASN A 140 -8.19 -2.76 -23.89
CA ASN A 140 -8.15 -4.11 -24.47
C ASN A 140 -7.00 -5.00 -23.94
N MET A 141 -6.31 -4.62 -22.85
CA MET A 141 -5.20 -5.43 -22.32
C MET A 141 -5.58 -6.42 -21.21
N PHE A 142 -6.84 -6.46 -20.79
CA PHE A 142 -7.32 -7.38 -19.74
C PHE A 142 -8.78 -7.77 -19.96
#